data_AF-A0A1Q8Q740-F1
#
_entry.id   AF-A0A1Q8Q740-F1
#
_cell.length_a   1.000
_cell.length_b   1.000
_cell.length_c   1.000
_cell.angle_alpha   90.00
_cell.angle_beta   90.00
_cell.angle_gamma   90.00
#
_symmetry.space_group_name_H-M   'P 1'
#
loop_
_entity.id
_entity.type
_entity.pdbx_description
1 polymer ?
#
loop_
_entity_poly.entity_id
_entity_poly.type
_entity_poly.pdbx_seq_one_letter_code
_entity_poly.pdbx_strand_id
1 'polypeptide(L)'
;MPNQQACDQVLKRVEEMANDDLSHYLIYQVLNVPLEEGELIDIYQNKGRFLYKYAGSFLEDAAILCFEYKFGEKAEKKVKIPNTIGQRPKTFEIDCLVDDQAYEIKWRDATTDGDHITKEHTRMQVIKNAGYTPNRIMFYYPNRAQAIRIQKTLETLYKGADGQYYYGDAAWAFIYDQTGVDLKSILERIAKENSNEWGPI
;
A
#
# COMPACT_ATOMS: atom_id res chain seq x y z
N MET A 1 6.33 -22.16 0.55
CA MET A 1 7.01 -20.89 0.22
C MET A 1 5.99 -19.75 0.30
N PRO A 2 6.35 -18.55 0.75
CA PRO A 2 5.43 -17.40 0.89
C PRO A 2 4.71 -17.04 -0.42
N ASN A 3 5.34 -17.27 -1.58
CA ASN A 3 4.78 -16.97 -2.90
C ASN A 3 3.56 -17.83 -3.30
N GLN A 4 3.29 -18.98 -2.65
CA GLN A 4 2.13 -19.81 -2.96
C GLN A 4 0.82 -19.23 -2.37
N GLN A 5 0.91 -18.55 -1.21
CA GLN A 5 -0.26 -18.19 -0.42
C GLN A 5 -1.18 -17.17 -1.09
N ALA A 6 -0.66 -16.27 -1.93
CA ALA A 6 -1.45 -15.25 -2.61
C ALA A 6 -2.32 -15.84 -3.74
N CYS A 7 -1.76 -16.73 -4.56
CA CYS A 7 -2.49 -17.43 -5.60
C CYS A 7 -3.54 -18.37 -5.01
N ASP A 8 -3.21 -19.09 -3.94
CA ASP A 8 -4.13 -20.05 -3.32
C ASP A 8 -5.38 -19.35 -2.73
N GLN A 9 -5.23 -18.17 -2.10
CA GLN A 9 -6.38 -17.41 -1.58
C GLN A 9 -7.27 -16.86 -2.69
N VAL A 10 -6.68 -16.47 -3.83
CA VAL A 10 -7.45 -16.03 -5.00
C VAL A 10 -8.24 -17.18 -5.60
N LEU A 11 -7.62 -18.34 -5.79
CA LEU A 11 -8.28 -19.53 -6.33
C LEU A 11 -9.43 -19.97 -5.43
N LYS A 12 -9.19 -20.05 -4.12
CA LYS A 12 -10.22 -20.36 -3.13
C LYS A 12 -11.40 -19.39 -3.20
N ARG A 13 -11.15 -18.08 -3.29
CA ARG A 13 -12.26 -17.12 -3.40
C ARG A 13 -13.04 -17.32 -4.70
N VAL A 14 -12.38 -17.59 -5.82
CA VAL A 14 -13.05 -17.87 -7.09
C VAL A 14 -13.91 -19.13 -7.02
N GLU A 15 -13.46 -20.18 -6.31
CA GLU A 15 -14.28 -21.37 -6.05
C GLU A 15 -15.50 -21.06 -5.16
N GLU A 16 -15.32 -20.25 -4.12
CA GLU A 16 -16.43 -19.82 -3.25
C GLU A 16 -17.50 -19.04 -4.02
N MET A 17 -17.09 -18.22 -5.00
CA MET A 17 -18.01 -17.42 -5.84
C MET A 17 -19.01 -18.26 -6.63
N ALA A 18 -18.71 -19.53 -6.92
CA ALA A 18 -19.66 -20.43 -7.58
C ALA A 18 -20.93 -20.71 -6.74
N ASN A 19 -20.88 -20.42 -5.43
CA ASN A 19 -21.99 -20.62 -4.50
C ASN A 19 -22.54 -19.29 -3.95
N ASP A 20 -22.06 -18.14 -4.44
CA ASP A 20 -22.56 -16.84 -4.00
C ASP A 20 -23.98 -16.57 -4.54
N ASP A 21 -24.74 -15.72 -3.85
CA ASP A 21 -25.98 -15.17 -4.40
C ASP A 21 -25.66 -14.23 -5.57
N LEU A 22 -26.31 -14.46 -6.71
CA LEU A 22 -26.13 -13.71 -7.96
C LEU A 22 -27.30 -12.76 -8.25
N SER A 23 -28.16 -12.49 -7.26
CA SER A 23 -29.33 -11.62 -7.42
C SER A 23 -28.98 -10.21 -7.92
N HIS A 24 -27.76 -9.71 -7.64
CA HIS A 24 -27.28 -8.42 -8.12
C HIS A 24 -27.09 -8.36 -9.65
N TYR A 25 -27.01 -9.50 -10.35
CA TYR A 25 -26.88 -9.54 -11.81
C TYR A 25 -28.08 -8.96 -12.55
N LEU A 26 -29.22 -8.83 -11.89
CA LEU A 26 -30.32 -8.02 -12.40
C LEU A 26 -29.85 -6.59 -12.76
N ILE A 27 -29.00 -5.99 -11.94
CA ILE A 27 -28.47 -4.64 -12.21
C ILE A 27 -27.54 -4.66 -13.42
N TYR A 28 -26.75 -5.71 -13.62
CA TYR A 28 -25.89 -5.84 -14.80
C TYR A 28 -26.73 -5.89 -16.08
N GLN A 29 -27.83 -6.64 -16.05
CA GLN A 29 -28.79 -6.70 -17.16
C GLN A 29 -29.47 -5.35 -17.42
N VAL A 30 -29.88 -4.63 -16.36
CA VAL A 30 -30.44 -3.26 -16.49
C VAL A 30 -29.44 -2.31 -17.15
N LEU A 31 -28.14 -2.49 -16.88
CA LEU A 31 -27.05 -1.74 -17.50
C LEU A 31 -26.63 -2.27 -18.88
N ASN A 32 -27.37 -3.26 -19.42
CA ASN A 32 -27.10 -3.94 -20.69
C ASN A 32 -25.71 -4.60 -20.75
N VAL A 33 -25.25 -5.12 -19.61
CA VAL A 33 -24.03 -5.93 -19.50
C VAL A 33 -24.41 -7.41 -19.59
N PRO A 34 -23.82 -8.19 -20.52
CA PRO A 34 -24.04 -9.63 -20.61
C PRO A 34 -23.67 -10.35 -19.31
N LEU A 35 -24.38 -11.44 -18.99
CA LEU A 35 -24.15 -12.22 -17.77
C LEU A 35 -22.69 -12.70 -17.66
N GLU A 36 -22.16 -13.29 -18.73
CA GLU A 36 -20.77 -13.79 -18.78
C GLU A 36 -19.75 -12.67 -18.54
N GLU A 37 -20.00 -11.47 -19.07
CA GLU A 37 -19.12 -10.30 -18.86
C GLU A 37 -19.20 -9.84 -17.40
N GLY A 38 -20.40 -9.82 -16.81
CA GLY A 38 -20.60 -9.48 -15.40
C GLY A 38 -19.87 -10.44 -14.44
N GLU A 39 -19.94 -11.75 -14.71
CA GLU A 39 -19.22 -12.78 -13.96
C GLU A 39 -17.69 -12.59 -14.06
N LEU A 40 -17.17 -12.33 -15.26
CA LEU A 40 -15.75 -12.07 -15.47
C LEU A 40 -15.29 -10.81 -14.72
N ILE A 41 -16.08 -9.73 -14.77
CA ILE A 41 -15.78 -8.48 -14.04
C ILE A 41 -15.68 -8.76 -12.54
N ASP A 42 -16.62 -9.48 -11.95
CA ASP A 42 -16.60 -9.82 -10.52
C ASP A 42 -15.35 -10.66 -10.17
N ILE A 43 -15.00 -11.65 -11.00
CA ILE A 43 -13.80 -12.47 -10.82
C ILE A 43 -12.54 -11.60 -10.86
N TYR A 44 -12.39 -10.74 -11.87
CA TYR A 44 -11.21 -9.89 -12.00
C TYR A 44 -11.14 -8.82 -10.93
N GLN A 45 -12.27 -8.30 -10.45
CA GLN A 45 -12.32 -7.38 -9.32
C GLN A 45 -11.78 -8.05 -8.05
N ASN A 46 -12.19 -9.30 -7.77
CA ASN A 46 -11.68 -10.05 -6.63
C ASN A 46 -10.19 -10.35 -6.79
N LYS A 47 -9.76 -10.88 -7.93
CA LYS A 47 -8.33 -11.13 -8.25
C LYS A 47 -7.49 -9.87 -8.07
N GLY A 48 -7.94 -8.75 -8.62
CA GLY A 48 -7.28 -7.45 -8.52
C GLY A 48 -7.18 -6.97 -7.07
N ARG A 49 -8.25 -7.08 -6.28
CA ARG A 49 -8.24 -6.71 -4.86
C ARG A 49 -7.22 -7.50 -4.06
N PHE A 50 -7.13 -8.82 -4.25
CA PHE A 50 -6.12 -9.63 -3.57
C PHE A 50 -4.71 -9.24 -4.00
N LEU A 51 -4.45 -9.16 -5.31
CA LEU A 51 -3.13 -8.80 -5.82
C LEU A 51 -2.65 -7.46 -5.25
N TYR A 52 -3.51 -6.43 -5.26
CA TYR A 52 -3.18 -5.10 -4.73
C TYR A 52 -2.91 -5.14 -3.22
N LYS A 53 -3.68 -5.93 -2.46
CA LYS A 53 -3.46 -6.12 -1.02
C LYS A 53 -2.10 -6.77 -0.76
N TYR A 54 -1.78 -7.85 -1.46
CA TYR A 54 -0.53 -8.59 -1.27
C TYR A 54 0.69 -7.79 -1.72
N ALA A 55 0.63 -7.12 -2.88
CA ALA A 55 1.69 -6.25 -3.34
C ALA A 55 1.96 -5.13 -2.32
N GLY A 56 0.90 -4.58 -1.72
CA GLY A 56 1.00 -3.58 -0.67
C GLY A 56 1.69 -4.11 0.59
N SER A 57 1.18 -5.19 1.18
CA SER A 57 1.77 -5.76 2.40
C SER A 57 3.19 -6.26 2.16
N PHE A 58 3.46 -6.91 1.02
CA PHE A 58 4.78 -7.42 0.69
C PHE A 58 5.82 -6.30 0.64
N LEU A 59 5.53 -5.20 -0.07
CA LEU A 59 6.52 -4.13 -0.23
C LEU A 59 6.65 -3.27 1.05
N GLU A 60 5.58 -3.13 1.82
CA GLU A 60 5.64 -2.57 3.18
C GLU A 60 6.57 -3.40 4.07
N ASP A 61 6.31 -4.70 4.20
CA ASP A 61 7.12 -5.60 5.04
C ASP A 61 8.58 -5.66 4.57
N ALA A 62 8.83 -5.68 3.26
CA ALA A 62 10.18 -5.69 2.70
C ALA A 62 10.96 -4.39 3.01
N ALA A 63 10.29 -3.24 2.96
CA ALA A 63 10.91 -1.96 3.35
C ALA A 63 11.18 -1.90 4.86
N ILE A 64 10.23 -2.37 5.69
CA ILE A 64 10.41 -2.47 7.15
C ILE A 64 11.61 -3.36 7.48
N LEU A 65 11.76 -4.50 6.80
CA LEU A 65 12.92 -5.40 6.98
C LEU A 65 14.27 -4.70 6.70
N CYS A 66 14.31 -3.74 5.77
CA CYS A 66 15.52 -2.94 5.53
C CYS A 66 15.84 -2.05 6.74
N PHE A 67 14.82 -1.43 7.36
CA PHE A 67 14.99 -0.64 8.59
C PHE A 67 15.38 -1.52 9.77
N GLU A 68 14.71 -2.66 9.98
CA GLU A 68 15.07 -3.64 11.03
C GLU A 68 16.52 -4.11 10.87
N TYR A 69 16.97 -4.39 9.64
CA TYR A 69 18.36 -4.77 9.36
C TYR A 69 19.38 -3.69 9.77
N LYS A 70 19.09 -2.41 9.49
CA LYS A 70 20.00 -1.30 9.77
C LYS A 70 19.98 -0.85 11.24
N PHE A 71 18.80 -0.76 11.83
CA PHE A 71 18.56 -0.08 13.10
C PHE A 71 18.24 -1.05 14.24
N GLY A 72 18.04 -2.34 13.96
CA GLY A 72 17.77 -3.35 14.97
C GLY A 72 16.50 -3.04 15.77
N GLU A 73 16.61 -3.14 17.10
CA GLU A 73 15.49 -2.90 18.03
C GLU A 73 14.93 -1.47 17.98
N LYS A 74 15.65 -0.51 17.40
CA LYS A 74 15.16 0.86 17.20
C LYS A 74 14.11 0.98 16.09
N ALA A 75 14.02 0.00 15.18
CA ALA A 75 13.00 -0.03 14.15
C ALA A 75 11.76 -0.75 14.66
N GLU A 76 10.80 0.03 15.17
CA GLU A 76 9.54 -0.49 15.68
C GLU A 76 8.49 -0.54 14.57
N LYS A 77 7.87 -1.70 14.34
CA LYS A 77 6.83 -1.87 13.32
C LYS A 77 5.42 -1.72 13.88
N LYS A 78 4.52 -1.16 13.06
CA LYS A 78 3.07 -1.09 13.34
C LYS A 78 2.76 -0.47 14.70
N VAL A 79 3.49 0.59 15.05
CA VAL A 79 3.31 1.34 16.30
C VAL A 79 1.96 2.04 16.25
N LYS A 80 1.16 1.89 17.32
CA LYS A 80 -0.17 2.51 17.39
C LYS A 80 -0.15 3.71 18.32
N ILE A 81 -0.54 4.86 17.79
CA ILE A 81 -0.67 6.10 18.54
C ILE A 81 -2.15 6.47 18.73
N PRO A 82 -2.56 7.01 19.90
CA PRO A 82 -3.92 7.49 20.11
C PRO A 82 -4.30 8.59 19.13
N ASN A 83 -5.53 8.55 18.60
CA ASN A 83 -6.07 9.66 17.83
C ASN A 83 -6.42 10.82 18.77
N THR A 84 -5.64 11.89 18.75
CA THR A 84 -5.82 13.08 19.59
C THR A 84 -6.70 14.17 18.96
N ILE A 85 -7.12 14.00 17.70
CA ILE A 85 -7.84 15.02 16.93
C ILE A 85 -9.31 14.62 16.68
N GLY A 86 -9.58 13.33 16.48
CA GLY A 86 -10.92 12.82 16.17
C GLY A 86 -11.30 11.61 17.00
N GLN A 87 -12.56 11.16 16.86
CA GLN A 87 -13.06 9.99 17.59
C GLN A 87 -12.85 8.66 16.85
N ARG A 88 -12.73 8.70 15.52
CA ARG A 88 -12.53 7.50 14.68
C ARG A 88 -11.49 7.79 13.59
N PRO A 89 -10.53 6.88 13.34
CA PRO A 89 -10.24 5.68 14.15
C PRO A 89 -9.75 6.05 15.56
N LYS A 90 -9.79 5.11 16.52
CA LYS A 90 -9.32 5.35 17.91
C LYS A 90 -7.81 5.54 17.98
N THR A 91 -7.08 4.85 17.11
CA THR A 91 -5.63 4.94 16.98
C THR A 91 -5.26 5.08 15.51
N PHE A 92 -4.11 5.68 15.26
CA PHE A 92 -3.42 5.58 13.98
C PHE A 92 -2.24 4.62 14.11
N GLU A 93 -1.98 3.89 13.04
CA GLU A 93 -0.81 3.03 12.92
C GLU A 93 0.29 3.78 12.17
N ILE A 94 1.52 3.64 12.65
CA ILE A 94 2.77 4.02 11.99
C ILE A 94 3.40 2.72 11.49
N ASP A 95 3.62 2.60 10.18
CA ASP A 95 4.11 1.36 9.58
C ASP A 95 5.50 1.00 10.14
N CYS A 96 6.40 1.99 10.23
CA CYS A 96 7.71 1.87 10.87
C CYS A 96 8.10 3.15 11.62
N LEU A 97 8.55 3.03 12.86
CA LEU A 97 9.09 4.12 13.66
C LEU A 97 10.57 3.85 13.92
N VAL A 98 11.44 4.82 13.64
CA VAL A 98 12.87 4.77 13.97
C VAL A 98 13.24 6.03 14.71
N ASP A 99 13.59 5.90 15.99
CA ASP A 99 13.78 7.04 16.91
C ASP A 99 12.55 7.99 16.87
N ASP A 100 12.68 9.20 16.29
CA ASP A 100 11.58 10.15 16.14
C ASP A 100 10.95 10.18 14.73
N GLN A 101 11.43 9.34 13.81
CA GLN A 101 11.00 9.33 12.41
C GLN A 101 9.90 8.30 12.19
N ALA A 102 8.68 8.77 11.90
CA ALA A 102 7.51 7.93 11.67
C ALA A 102 7.24 7.76 10.17
N TYR A 103 7.46 6.56 9.65
CA TYR A 103 7.33 6.22 8.24
C TYR A 103 5.97 5.58 7.92
N GLU A 104 5.23 6.19 7.00
CA GLU A 104 4.12 5.58 6.27
C GLU A 104 4.65 5.06 4.92
N ILE A 105 4.53 3.75 4.70
CA ILE A 105 5.07 3.07 3.52
C ILE A 105 3.92 2.69 2.60
N LYS A 106 4.09 2.96 1.31
CA LYS A 106 3.08 2.68 0.28
C LYS A 106 3.76 2.11 -0.94
N TRP A 107 3.28 0.96 -1.41
CA TRP A 107 3.72 0.45 -2.70
C TRP A 107 3.26 1.36 -3.85
N ARG A 108 1.99 1.75 -3.83
CA ARG A 108 1.35 2.65 -4.79
C ARG A 108 0.11 3.25 -4.15
N ASP A 109 -0.17 4.52 -4.43
CA ASP A 109 -1.45 5.10 -4.06
C ASP A 109 -2.41 5.14 -5.26
N ALA A 110 -3.63 4.60 -5.07
CA ALA A 110 -4.70 4.60 -6.07
C ALA A 110 -5.79 5.65 -5.78
N THR A 111 -5.65 6.39 -4.66
CA THR A 111 -6.67 7.28 -4.09
C THR A 111 -7.26 8.24 -5.12
N THR A 112 -8.60 8.24 -5.20
CA THR A 112 -9.39 9.15 -6.04
C THR A 112 -10.52 9.86 -5.31
N ASP A 113 -10.66 9.71 -4.00
CA ASP A 113 -11.64 10.46 -3.21
C ASP A 113 -10.98 11.40 -2.19
N GLY A 114 -11.74 12.41 -1.74
CA GLY A 114 -11.29 13.41 -0.77
C GLY A 114 -11.32 12.94 0.69
N ASP A 115 -12.01 11.84 0.97
CA ASP A 115 -12.16 11.28 2.32
C ASP A 115 -10.82 10.69 2.80
N HIS A 116 -10.10 10.03 1.87
CA HIS A 116 -8.75 9.56 2.08
C HIS A 116 -7.74 10.67 2.39
N ILE A 117 -7.85 11.85 1.77
CA ILE A 117 -6.96 12.99 2.04
C ILE A 117 -7.16 13.51 3.46
N THR A 118 -8.41 13.66 3.87
CA THR A 118 -8.77 14.14 5.20
C THR A 118 -8.23 13.20 6.27
N LYS A 119 -8.41 11.89 6.08
CA LYS A 119 -7.87 10.88 6.99
C LYS A 119 -6.35 10.96 7.10
N GLU A 120 -5.65 11.12 5.97
CA GLU A 120 -4.19 11.21 5.97
C GLU A 120 -3.69 12.50 6.61
N HIS A 121 -4.36 13.62 6.36
CA HIS A 121 -4.07 14.87 7.06
C HIS A 121 -4.22 14.73 8.57
N THR A 122 -5.31 14.11 9.04
CA THR A 122 -5.49 13.83 10.48
C THR A 122 -4.40 12.92 11.02
N ARG A 123 -4.05 11.83 10.32
CA ARG A 123 -2.97 10.91 10.73
C ARG A 123 -1.66 11.68 10.93
N MET A 124 -1.27 12.46 9.93
CA MET A 124 -0.03 13.24 9.94
C MET A 124 0.02 14.23 11.11
N GLN A 125 -1.07 14.94 11.38
CA GLN A 125 -1.15 15.87 12.52
C GLN A 125 -1.09 15.14 13.86
N VAL A 126 -1.73 13.97 13.99
CA VAL A 126 -1.64 13.16 15.21
C VAL A 126 -0.21 12.66 15.44
N ILE A 127 0.49 12.21 14.39
CA ILE A 127 1.91 11.81 14.44
C ILE A 127 2.78 12.98 14.91
N LYS A 128 2.61 14.16 14.29
CA LYS A 128 3.33 15.38 14.69
C LYS A 128 3.07 15.77 16.14
N ASN A 129 1.81 15.74 16.57
CA ASN A 129 1.43 16.05 17.95
C ASN A 129 1.97 15.04 18.97
N ALA A 130 2.24 13.81 18.54
CA ALA A 130 2.90 12.81 19.37
C ALA A 130 4.42 13.02 19.48
N GLY A 131 4.98 14.04 18.80
CA GLY A 131 6.40 14.37 18.84
C GLY A 131 7.23 13.68 17.76
N TYR A 132 6.60 13.05 16.78
CA TYR A 132 7.29 12.36 15.69
C TYR A 132 7.31 13.18 14.40
N THR A 133 8.32 12.96 13.57
CA THR A 133 8.44 13.52 12.23
C THR A 133 7.72 12.60 11.23
N PRO A 134 6.61 13.03 10.60
CA PRO A 134 5.89 12.19 9.65
C PRO A 134 6.63 12.12 8.31
N ASN A 135 6.92 10.92 7.84
CA ASN A 135 7.59 10.66 6.57
C ASN A 135 6.76 9.71 5.72
N ARG A 136 6.61 10.00 4.43
CA ARG A 136 5.88 9.12 3.51
C ARG A 136 6.77 8.62 2.40
N ILE A 137 6.75 7.30 2.17
CA ILE A 137 7.56 6.61 1.17
C ILE A 137 6.62 5.90 0.21
N MET A 138 6.59 6.31 -1.06
CA MET A 138 5.71 5.72 -2.08
C MET A 138 6.49 5.19 -3.29
N PHE A 139 6.62 3.88 -3.43
CA PHE A 139 7.50 3.31 -4.45
C PHE A 139 7.04 3.54 -5.90
N TYR A 140 5.73 3.53 -6.16
CA TYR A 140 5.16 3.73 -7.49
C TYR A 140 4.15 4.87 -7.51
N TYR A 141 4.42 5.88 -8.35
CA TYR A 141 3.56 7.06 -8.48
C TYR A 141 2.29 6.74 -9.29
N PRO A 142 1.13 7.36 -8.99
CA PRO A 142 -0.08 7.15 -9.79
C PRO A 142 0.01 7.79 -11.18
N ASN A 143 -0.72 7.20 -12.14
CA ASN A 143 -0.80 7.70 -13.51
C ASN A 143 -2.03 8.61 -13.74
N ARG A 144 -3.12 8.41 -12.98
CA ARG A 144 -4.37 9.15 -13.19
C ARG A 144 -4.20 10.60 -12.73
N ALA A 145 -4.58 11.57 -13.58
CA ALA A 145 -4.43 13.00 -13.29
C ALA A 145 -5.05 13.42 -11.93
N GLN A 146 -6.20 12.85 -11.56
CA GLN A 146 -6.83 13.10 -10.27
C GLN A 146 -5.95 12.60 -9.11
N ALA A 147 -5.47 11.36 -9.16
CA ALA A 147 -4.60 10.80 -8.13
C ALA A 147 -3.29 11.58 -8.03
N ILE A 148 -2.71 12.01 -9.15
CA ILE A 148 -1.52 12.88 -9.18
C ILE A 148 -1.76 14.18 -8.41
N ARG A 149 -2.89 14.88 -8.65
CA ARG A 149 -3.23 16.10 -7.91
C ARG A 149 -3.32 15.85 -6.41
N ILE A 150 -3.93 14.73 -6.02
CA ILE A 150 -4.05 14.33 -4.61
C ILE A 150 -2.67 14.11 -3.98
N GLN A 151 -1.77 13.39 -4.66
CA GLN A 151 -0.43 13.15 -4.11
C GLN A 151 0.39 14.44 -3.98
N LYS A 152 0.23 15.42 -4.90
CA LYS A 152 0.84 16.74 -4.76
C LYS A 152 0.33 17.52 -3.54
N THR A 153 -0.97 17.43 -3.25
CA THR A 153 -1.54 18.01 -2.04
C THR A 153 -0.95 17.34 -0.80
N LEU A 154 -0.88 16.00 -0.77
CA LEU A 154 -0.29 15.26 0.35
C LEU A 154 1.19 15.63 0.54
N GLU A 155 1.98 15.71 -0.52
CA GLU A 155 3.38 16.14 -0.47
C GLU A 155 3.53 17.51 0.21
N THR A 156 2.66 18.47 -0.14
CA THR A 156 2.65 19.81 0.47
C THR A 156 2.28 19.74 1.95
N LEU A 157 1.32 18.88 2.34
CA LEU A 157 0.93 18.69 3.73
C LEU A 157 2.07 18.12 4.58
N TYR A 158 2.75 17.08 4.09
CA TYR A 158 3.88 16.48 4.80
C TYR A 158 5.01 17.49 5.00
N LYS A 159 5.37 18.25 3.96
CA LYS A 159 6.37 19.32 4.05
C LYS A 159 5.96 20.42 5.05
N GLY A 160 4.68 20.81 5.05
CA GLY A 160 4.15 21.78 6.02
C GLY A 160 4.11 21.26 7.46
N ALA A 161 4.21 19.94 7.65
CA ALA A 161 4.31 19.30 8.95
C ALA A 161 5.77 19.08 9.39
N ASP A 162 6.76 19.67 8.72
CA ASP A 162 8.20 19.43 8.90
C ASP A 162 8.64 17.99 8.55
N GLY A 163 7.75 17.26 7.87
CA GLY A 163 7.96 15.90 7.40
C GLY A 163 8.50 15.82 5.98
N GLN A 164 8.76 14.59 5.52
CA GLN A 164 9.26 14.32 4.17
C GLN A 164 8.31 13.44 3.36
N TYR A 165 8.42 13.55 2.04
CA TYR A 165 7.58 12.83 1.11
C TYR A 165 8.40 12.38 -0.10
N TYR A 166 8.62 11.07 -0.21
CA TYR A 166 9.41 10.44 -1.26
C TYR A 166 8.52 9.60 -2.15
N TYR A 167 8.76 9.65 -3.46
CA TYR A 167 8.07 8.78 -4.39
C TYR A 167 8.93 8.35 -5.58
N GLY A 168 8.57 7.23 -6.22
CA GLY A 168 9.29 6.72 -7.38
C GLY A 168 10.75 6.39 -7.04
N ASP A 169 11.68 6.76 -7.92
CA ASP A 169 13.12 6.54 -7.69
C ASP A 169 13.65 7.21 -6.41
N ALA A 170 13.06 8.33 -5.98
CA ALA A 170 13.44 8.95 -4.71
C ALA A 170 13.05 8.09 -3.49
N ALA A 171 11.97 7.32 -3.56
CA ALA A 171 11.59 6.39 -2.49
C ALA A 171 12.57 5.20 -2.41
N TRP A 172 12.99 4.66 -3.56
CA TRP A 172 13.99 3.59 -3.62
C TRP A 172 15.35 4.07 -3.11
N ALA A 173 15.81 5.24 -3.56
CA ALA A 173 17.05 5.86 -3.09
C ALA A 173 16.99 6.13 -1.59
N PHE A 174 15.86 6.63 -1.06
CA PHE A 174 15.70 6.87 0.36
C PHE A 174 15.90 5.61 1.20
N ILE A 175 15.33 4.46 0.80
CA ILE A 175 15.57 3.19 1.50
C ILE A 175 17.06 2.84 1.50
N TYR A 176 17.74 2.95 0.35
CA TYR A 176 19.17 2.69 0.26
C TYR A 176 20.00 3.64 1.13
N ASP A 177 19.74 4.94 1.07
CA ASP A 177 20.49 5.96 1.82
C ASP A 177 20.33 5.79 3.33
N GLN A 178 19.12 5.43 3.80
CA GLN A 178 18.85 5.22 5.22
C GLN A 178 19.40 3.89 5.73
N THR A 179 19.31 2.82 4.93
CA THR A 179 19.51 1.44 5.42
C THR A 179 20.79 0.78 4.90
N GLY A 180 21.36 1.28 3.81
CA GLY A 180 22.42 0.64 3.03
C GLY A 180 21.94 -0.54 2.18
N VAL A 181 20.63 -0.82 2.14
CA VAL A 181 20.06 -1.97 1.42
C VAL A 181 19.45 -1.51 0.09
N ASP A 182 19.97 -2.05 -1.02
CA ASP A 182 19.37 -1.84 -2.34
C ASP A 182 18.18 -2.78 -2.56
N LEU A 183 17.05 -2.39 -1.97
CA LEU A 183 15.81 -3.16 -2.05
C LEU A 183 15.34 -3.35 -3.50
N LYS A 184 15.49 -2.34 -4.36
CA LYS A 184 15.04 -2.40 -5.75
C LYS A 184 15.79 -3.49 -6.51
N SER A 185 17.13 -3.51 -6.44
CA SER A 185 17.95 -4.54 -7.09
C SER A 185 17.68 -5.94 -6.54
N ILE A 186 17.40 -6.08 -5.24
CA ILE A 186 17.02 -7.37 -4.64
C ILE A 186 15.71 -7.88 -5.26
N LEU A 187 14.69 -7.02 -5.36
CA LEU A 187 13.40 -7.38 -5.94
C LEU A 187 13.51 -7.70 -7.43
N GLU A 188 14.29 -6.94 -8.20
CA GLU A 188 14.54 -7.22 -9.61
C GLU A 188 15.24 -8.56 -9.82
N ARG A 189 16.19 -8.94 -8.95
CA ARG A 189 16.82 -10.26 -8.97
C ARG A 189 15.83 -11.38 -8.69
N ILE A 190 15.02 -11.25 -7.64
CA ILE A 190 13.97 -12.23 -7.30
C ILE A 190 12.97 -12.37 -8.46
N ALA A 191 12.56 -11.25 -9.08
CA ALA A 191 11.65 -11.29 -10.22
C ALA A 191 12.26 -12.05 -11.40
N LYS A 192 13.55 -11.83 -11.71
CA LYS A 192 14.26 -12.54 -12.77
C LYS A 192 14.41 -14.04 -12.48
N GLU A 193 14.68 -14.41 -11.24
CA GLU A 193 14.74 -15.81 -10.80
C GLU A 193 13.39 -16.51 -11.01
N ASN A 194 12.29 -15.87 -10.60
CA ASN A 194 10.94 -16.39 -10.83
C ASN A 194 10.63 -16.52 -12.33
N SER A 195 10.96 -15.54 -13.18
CA SER A 195 10.70 -15.64 -14.63
C SER A 195 11.43 -16.81 -15.30
N ASN A 196 12.57 -17.24 -14.77
CA ASN A 196 13.27 -18.41 -15.30
C ASN A 196 12.59 -19.74 -14.90
N GLU A 197 11.89 -19.77 -13.77
CA GLU A 197 11.14 -20.95 -13.30
C GLU A 197 9.79 -21.13 -14.01
N TRP A 198 9.15 -20.03 -14.42
CA TRP A 198 7.80 -20.05 -15.02
C TRP A 198 7.76 -19.81 -16.54
N GLY A 199 8.93 -19.63 -17.18
CA GLY A 199 9.03 -19.22 -18.60
C GLY A 199 8.75 -17.72 -18.78
N PRO A 200 9.01 -17.15 -19.97
CA PRO A 200 8.72 -15.73 -20.22
C PRO A 200 7.22 -15.48 -20.00
N ILE A 201 6.93 -14.52 -19.12
CA ILE A 201 5.58 -13.98 -18.87
C ILE A 201 5.23 -13.01 -19.99
#